data_AF-A0A2G6TET0-F1
#
_entry.id   AF-A0A2G6TET0-F1
#
_cell.length_a   1.000
_cell.length_b   1.000
_cell.length_c   1.000
_cell.angle_alpha   90.00
_cell.angle_beta   90.00
_cell.angle_gamma   90.00
#
_symmetry.space_group_name_H-M   'P 1'
#
loop_
_entity.id
_entity.type
_entity.pdbx_description
1 polymer ?
#
loop_
_entity_poly.entity_id
_entity_poly.type
_entity_poly.pdbx_seq_one_letter_code
_entity_poly.pdbx_strand_id
1 'polypeptide(L)'
;MKLLLSLLLWINFAGNPDLTSIRKMYSSVTKSESNAKEFSEKLATVSNDDAKILVAYKAASILLDSKFEKKLKDKMDRFKEGANLLESTIKSEPNNIEIRMIRLSIQENVPGITGYKKNIKEDKNYITAHYAEQNAVLKDYLKDFVLQSKSFSEKEKQFVK
;
A
#
# COMPACT_ATOMS: atom_id res chain seq x y z
N MET A 1 2.20 -56.45 6.07
CA MET A 1 0.88 -55.85 5.77
C MET A 1 0.34 -55.28 7.08
N LYS A 2 0.01 -54.02 7.26
CA LYS A 2 -0.36 -52.94 6.33
C LYS A 2 0.17 -51.61 6.87
N LEU A 3 0.52 -50.75 5.93
CA LEU A 3 0.85 -49.34 6.10
C LEU A 3 -0.15 -48.64 7.02
N LEU A 4 0.32 -47.86 7.99
CA LEU A 4 -0.47 -46.76 8.54
C LEU A 4 0.17 -45.46 8.09
N LEU A 5 -0.62 -44.75 7.30
CA LEU A 5 -0.30 -43.54 6.57
C LEU A 5 0.31 -42.45 7.47
N SER A 6 1.39 -41.89 6.95
CA SER A 6 1.83 -40.51 7.17
C SER A 6 0.67 -39.52 7.06
N LEU A 7 0.44 -38.75 8.12
CA LEU A 7 -0.30 -37.49 8.04
C LEU A 7 0.58 -36.37 8.59
N LEU A 8 1.60 -36.01 7.80
CA LEU A 8 2.27 -34.72 7.92
C LEU A 8 1.30 -33.64 7.42
N LEU A 9 0.41 -33.20 8.29
CA LEU A 9 -0.28 -31.92 8.11
C LEU A 9 0.76 -30.81 8.32
N TRP A 10 1.48 -30.46 7.25
CA TRP A 10 2.10 -29.14 7.15
C TRP A 10 1.00 -28.11 6.99
N ILE A 11 0.38 -27.76 8.11
CA ILE A 11 -0.43 -26.55 8.19
C ILE A 11 0.56 -25.40 8.06
N ASN A 12 0.77 -24.93 6.84
CA ASN A 12 1.40 -23.64 6.61
C ASN A 12 0.43 -22.60 7.16
N PHE A 13 0.55 -22.29 8.45
CA PHE A 13 0.02 -21.05 9.01
C PHE A 13 0.87 -19.91 8.42
N ALA A 14 0.62 -19.59 7.15
CA ALA A 14 0.99 -18.29 6.61
C ALA A 14 0.05 -17.29 7.29
N GLY A 15 0.40 -16.89 8.52
CA GLY A 15 -0.29 -15.82 9.22
C GLY A 15 -0.19 -14.56 8.36
N ASN A 16 -1.33 -13.98 8.01
CA ASN A 16 -1.37 -12.70 7.31
C ASN A 16 -0.49 -11.69 8.07
N PRO A 17 0.34 -10.90 7.37
CA PRO A 17 1.25 -9.98 8.02
C PRO A 17 0.48 -8.98 8.88
N ASP A 18 0.92 -8.81 10.13
CA ASP A 18 0.29 -7.86 11.07
C ASP A 18 0.31 -6.43 10.50
N LEU A 19 -0.88 -5.81 10.46
CA LEU A 19 -1.08 -4.51 9.83
C LEU A 19 -0.27 -3.40 10.52
N THR A 20 -0.05 -3.49 11.83
CA THR A 20 0.79 -2.52 12.57
C THR A 20 2.23 -2.56 12.07
N SER A 21 2.78 -3.76 11.87
CA SER A 21 4.11 -3.94 11.30
C SER A 21 4.23 -3.38 9.88
N ILE A 22 3.21 -3.60 9.04
CA ILE A 22 3.18 -3.12 7.65
C ILE A 22 3.16 -1.59 7.61
N ARG A 23 2.31 -0.94 8.41
CA ARG A 23 2.23 0.53 8.51
C ARG A 23 3.58 1.14 8.91
N LYS A 24 4.25 0.53 9.89
CA LYS A 24 5.58 0.95 10.34
C LYS A 24 6.60 0.84 9.21
N MET A 25 6.66 -0.30 8.51
CA MET A 25 7.58 -0.49 7.38
C MET A 25 7.30 0.54 6.27
N TYR A 26 6.02 0.73 5.91
CA TYR A 26 5.60 1.63 4.85
C TYR A 26 6.04 3.09 5.07
N SER A 27 6.02 3.57 6.32
CA SER A 27 6.50 4.93 6.67
C SER A 27 7.97 5.19 6.33
N SER A 28 8.76 4.13 6.10
CA SER A 28 10.19 4.18 5.86
C SER A 28 10.62 3.49 4.56
N VAL A 29 9.67 2.97 3.78
CA VAL A 29 9.94 2.07 2.65
C VAL A 29 10.74 2.73 1.53
N THR A 30 10.60 4.04 1.35
CA THR A 30 11.32 4.79 0.31
C THR A 30 12.71 5.28 0.75
N LYS A 31 13.15 4.99 1.98
CA LYS A 31 14.44 5.50 2.52
C LYS A 31 15.66 4.73 1.99
N SER A 32 15.50 3.47 1.60
CA SER A 32 16.59 2.64 1.05
C SER A 32 16.04 1.52 0.16
N GLU A 33 16.88 0.94 -0.70
CA GLU A 33 16.53 -0.27 -1.46
C GLU A 33 16.31 -1.48 -0.54
N SER A 34 17.04 -1.58 0.57
CA SER A 34 16.84 -2.66 1.57
C SER A 34 15.43 -2.61 2.16
N ASN A 35 14.97 -1.42 2.57
CA ASN A 35 13.63 -1.25 3.14
C ASN A 35 12.54 -1.64 2.14
N ALA A 36 12.74 -1.32 0.86
CA ALA A 36 11.81 -1.72 -0.19
C ALA A 36 11.77 -3.24 -0.39
N LYS A 37 12.95 -3.90 -0.41
CA LYS A 37 13.04 -5.36 -0.52
C LYS A 37 12.37 -6.07 0.67
N GLU A 38 12.68 -5.65 1.90
CA GLU A 38 12.07 -6.19 3.11
C GLU A 38 10.54 -6.03 3.10
N PHE A 39 10.05 -4.88 2.61
CA PHE A 39 8.62 -4.63 2.48
C PHE A 39 7.96 -5.55 1.45
N SER A 40 8.59 -5.74 0.29
CA SER A 40 8.11 -6.67 -0.75
C SER A 40 8.13 -8.12 -0.28
N GLU A 41 9.16 -8.55 0.44
CA GLU A 41 9.24 -9.88 1.07
C GLU A 41 8.13 -10.09 2.10
N LYS A 42 7.85 -9.08 2.94
CA LYS A 42 6.79 -9.13 3.95
C LYS A 42 5.39 -9.35 3.33
N LEU A 43 5.19 -8.89 2.10
CA LEU A 43 3.91 -8.93 1.38
C LEU A 43 3.85 -10.03 0.31
N ALA A 44 4.92 -10.81 0.13
CA ALA A 44 5.04 -11.82 -0.93
C ALA A 44 3.95 -12.90 -0.85
N THR A 45 3.50 -13.26 0.35
CA THR A 45 2.47 -14.30 0.57
C THR A 45 1.05 -13.76 0.54
N VAL A 46 0.85 -12.44 0.47
CA VAL A 46 -0.50 -11.84 0.39
C VAL A 46 -1.11 -12.22 -0.96
N SER A 47 -2.25 -12.88 -0.94
CA SER A 47 -3.07 -13.23 -2.09
C SER A 47 -4.07 -12.11 -2.42
N ASN A 48 -4.72 -12.18 -3.58
CA ASN A 48 -5.75 -11.19 -3.95
C ASN A 48 -7.06 -11.35 -3.15
N ASP A 49 -7.23 -12.50 -2.48
CA ASP A 49 -8.41 -12.86 -1.68
C ASP A 49 -8.24 -12.49 -0.20
N ASP A 50 -7.04 -12.10 0.21
CA ASP A 50 -6.80 -11.56 1.54
C ASP A 50 -7.49 -10.19 1.74
N ALA A 51 -7.44 -9.70 2.98
CA ALA A 51 -7.99 -8.39 3.35
C ALA A 51 -7.48 -7.31 2.39
N LYS A 52 -8.39 -6.52 1.82
CA LYS A 52 -8.07 -5.58 0.73
C LYS A 52 -7.04 -4.54 1.11
N ILE A 53 -6.94 -4.17 2.38
CA ILE A 53 -5.84 -3.32 2.85
C ILE A 53 -4.46 -3.97 2.66
N LEU A 54 -4.32 -5.29 2.90
CA LEU A 54 -3.07 -6.02 2.65
C LEU A 54 -2.78 -6.10 1.15
N VAL A 55 -3.80 -6.32 0.32
CA VAL A 55 -3.69 -6.31 -1.14
C VAL A 55 -3.24 -4.94 -1.65
N ALA A 56 -3.75 -3.85 -1.07
CA ALA A 56 -3.32 -2.50 -1.40
C ALA A 56 -1.84 -2.25 -1.07
N TYR A 57 -1.38 -2.75 0.08
CA TYR A 57 0.04 -2.68 0.43
C TYR A 57 0.91 -3.53 -0.49
N LYS A 58 0.46 -4.73 -0.89
CA LYS A 58 1.13 -5.53 -1.93
C LYS A 58 1.20 -4.79 -3.26
N ALA A 59 0.12 -4.11 -3.67
CA ALA A 59 0.14 -3.29 -4.87
C ALA A 59 1.19 -2.16 -4.78
N ALA A 60 1.29 -1.53 -3.61
CA ALA A 60 2.31 -0.51 -3.35
C ALA A 60 3.74 -1.09 -3.38
N SER A 61 3.96 -2.31 -2.89
CA SER A 61 5.28 -2.96 -2.96
C SER A 61 5.68 -3.24 -4.42
N ILE A 62 4.76 -3.72 -5.26
CA ILE A 62 4.99 -3.93 -6.70
C ILE A 62 5.34 -2.60 -7.40
N LEU A 63 4.65 -1.51 -7.07
CA LEU A 63 4.92 -0.17 -7.59
C LEU A 63 6.29 0.38 -7.15
N LEU A 64 6.75 0.03 -5.95
CA LEU A 64 8.07 0.39 -5.46
C LEU A 64 9.15 -0.45 -6.15
N ASP A 65 8.94 -1.75 -6.28
CA ASP A 65 9.82 -2.68 -6.97
C ASP A 65 10.08 -2.24 -8.41
N SER A 66 9.05 -1.70 -9.08
CA SER A 66 9.17 -1.21 -10.45
C SER A 66 10.29 -0.18 -10.63
N LYS A 67 10.66 0.57 -9.57
CA LYS A 67 11.75 1.56 -9.62
C LYS A 67 13.11 0.90 -9.80
N PHE A 68 13.31 -0.32 -9.32
CA PHE A 68 14.57 -1.05 -9.36
C PHE A 68 14.75 -1.90 -10.61
N GLU A 69 13.71 -2.01 -11.46
CA GLU A 69 13.81 -2.67 -12.75
C GLU A 69 14.80 -1.97 -13.69
N LYS A 70 15.70 -2.76 -14.30
CA LYS A 70 16.79 -2.24 -15.15
C LYS A 70 16.32 -1.81 -16.52
N LYS A 71 15.36 -2.53 -17.11
CA LYS A 71 14.84 -2.25 -18.45
C LYS A 71 13.58 -1.39 -18.35
N LEU A 72 13.46 -0.42 -19.25
CA LEU A 72 12.31 0.48 -19.27
C LEU A 72 10.98 -0.27 -19.46
N LYS A 73 10.96 -1.29 -20.32
CA LYS A 73 9.78 -2.12 -20.54
C LYS A 73 9.34 -2.81 -19.24
N ASP A 74 10.26 -3.50 -18.57
CA ASP A 74 9.99 -4.22 -17.32
C ASP A 74 9.53 -3.27 -16.21
N LYS A 75 10.17 -2.09 -16.09
CA LYS A 75 9.74 -1.00 -15.21
C LYS A 75 8.29 -0.59 -15.46
N MET A 76 7.91 -0.41 -16.73
CA MET A 76 6.56 0.01 -17.10
C MET A 76 5.53 -1.11 -16.88
N ASP A 77 5.87 -2.35 -17.21
CA ASP A 77 4.98 -3.50 -17.06
C ASP A 77 4.73 -3.78 -15.57
N ARG A 78 5.79 -3.76 -14.74
CA ARG A 78 5.70 -3.88 -13.28
C ARG A 78 4.94 -2.72 -12.64
N PHE A 79 5.14 -1.49 -13.13
CA PHE A 79 4.36 -0.33 -12.67
C PHE A 79 2.86 -0.51 -12.96
N LYS A 80 2.50 -0.93 -14.17
CA LYS A 80 1.10 -1.17 -14.55
C LYS A 80 0.47 -2.28 -13.75
N GLU A 81 1.20 -3.37 -13.46
CA GLU A 81 0.74 -4.46 -12.60
C GLU A 81 0.29 -3.93 -11.24
N GLY A 82 1.17 -3.20 -10.54
CA GLY A 82 0.84 -2.66 -9.23
C GLY A 82 -0.24 -1.57 -9.28
N ALA A 83 -0.22 -0.68 -10.28
CA ALA A 83 -1.27 0.33 -10.46
C ALA A 83 -2.65 -0.31 -10.69
N ASN A 84 -2.74 -1.32 -11.57
CA ASN A 84 -4.00 -2.04 -11.83
C ASN A 84 -4.51 -2.77 -10.58
N LEU A 85 -3.61 -3.40 -9.82
CA LEU A 85 -3.99 -4.05 -8.57
C LEU A 85 -4.53 -3.03 -7.56
N LEU A 86 -3.86 -1.89 -7.39
CA LEU A 86 -4.30 -0.84 -6.48
C LEU A 86 -5.66 -0.25 -6.88
N GLU A 87 -5.84 0.09 -8.16
CA GLU A 87 -7.14 0.61 -8.64
C GLU A 87 -8.27 -0.42 -8.51
N SER A 88 -8.01 -1.70 -8.79
CA SER A 88 -9.03 -2.75 -8.61
C SER A 88 -9.39 -2.93 -7.14
N THR A 89 -8.41 -2.80 -6.24
CA THR A 89 -8.62 -2.87 -4.78
C THR A 89 -9.47 -1.69 -4.31
N ILE A 90 -9.18 -0.47 -4.77
CA ILE A 90 -9.97 0.74 -4.46
C ILE A 90 -11.39 0.62 -5.01
N LYS A 91 -11.57 0.05 -6.19
CA LYS A 91 -12.91 -0.19 -6.74
C LYS A 91 -13.73 -1.13 -5.86
N SER A 92 -13.08 -2.11 -5.21
CA SER A 92 -13.74 -3.05 -4.29
C SER A 92 -14.02 -2.45 -2.91
N GLU A 93 -13.16 -1.56 -2.41
CA GLU A 93 -13.32 -0.86 -1.13
C GLU A 93 -13.16 0.66 -1.29
N PRO A 94 -14.09 1.32 -1.99
CA PRO A 94 -13.95 2.74 -2.34
C PRO A 94 -13.99 3.68 -1.13
N ASN A 95 -14.42 3.18 0.03
CA ASN A 95 -14.52 3.95 1.27
C ASN A 95 -13.39 3.67 2.26
N ASN A 96 -12.42 2.83 1.90
CA ASN A 96 -11.28 2.56 2.76
C ASN A 96 -10.25 3.70 2.66
N ILE A 97 -10.22 4.55 3.68
CA ILE A 97 -9.36 5.75 3.75
C ILE A 97 -7.87 5.42 3.67
N GLU A 98 -7.44 4.27 4.22
CA GLU A 98 -6.03 3.87 4.24
C GLU A 98 -5.57 3.43 2.84
N ILE A 99 -6.43 2.73 2.09
CA ILE A 99 -6.16 2.38 0.69
C ILE A 99 -6.07 3.64 -0.18
N ARG A 100 -6.93 4.64 0.05
CA ARG A 100 -6.84 5.94 -0.63
C ARG A 100 -5.57 6.71 -0.27
N MET A 101 -5.14 6.64 0.99
CA MET A 101 -3.84 7.17 1.41
C MET A 101 -2.68 6.51 0.66
N ILE A 102 -2.70 5.18 0.52
CA ILE A 102 -1.71 4.44 -0.28
C ILE A 102 -1.72 4.91 -1.74
N ARG A 103 -2.88 5.10 -2.37
CA ARG A 103 -2.94 5.65 -3.74
C ARG A 103 -2.35 7.05 -3.80
N LEU A 104 -2.74 7.94 -2.89
CA LEU A 104 -2.23 9.31 -2.85
C LEU A 104 -0.71 9.36 -2.69
N SER A 105 -0.15 8.53 -1.80
CA SER A 105 1.30 8.47 -1.57
C SER A 105 2.07 8.05 -2.84
N ILE A 106 1.52 7.14 -3.65
CA ILE A 106 2.12 6.74 -4.93
C ILE A 106 1.97 7.87 -5.94
N GLN A 107 0.75 8.39 -6.12
CA GLN A 107 0.45 9.42 -7.12
C GLN A 107 1.33 10.66 -6.97
N GLU A 108 1.64 11.08 -5.73
CA GLU A 108 2.47 12.26 -5.50
C GLU A 108 3.97 12.02 -5.76
N ASN A 109 4.42 10.76 -5.81
CA ASN A 109 5.83 10.39 -5.96
C ASN A 109 6.18 9.79 -7.33
N VAL A 110 5.21 9.57 -8.22
CA VAL A 110 5.46 9.08 -9.58
C VAL A 110 5.72 10.24 -10.57
N PRO A 111 6.46 10.00 -11.68
CA PRO A 111 6.61 10.99 -12.75
C PRO A 111 5.28 11.30 -13.45
N GLY A 112 5.09 12.54 -13.92
CA GLY A 112 3.87 12.95 -14.63
C GLY A 112 3.57 12.14 -15.90
N ILE A 113 4.61 11.68 -16.60
CA ILE A 113 4.51 10.87 -17.82
C ILE A 113 3.79 9.52 -17.60
N THR A 114 3.69 9.04 -16.36
CA THR A 114 2.93 7.82 -16.03
C THR A 114 1.42 7.99 -16.17
N GLY A 115 0.93 9.23 -16.12
CA GLY A 115 -0.51 9.53 -16.09
C GLY A 115 -1.21 9.10 -14.79
N TYR A 116 -0.47 8.57 -13.80
CA TYR A 116 -1.00 8.07 -12.53
C TYR A 116 -1.03 9.17 -11.46
N LYS A 117 -1.68 10.30 -11.79
CA LYS A 117 -1.85 11.47 -10.90
C LYS A 117 -3.28 12.02 -10.88
N LYS A 118 -4.22 11.34 -11.54
CA LYS A 118 -5.56 11.88 -11.86
C LYS A 118 -6.47 11.98 -10.63
N ASN A 119 -6.21 11.20 -9.59
CA ASN A 119 -7.07 11.07 -8.42
C ASN A 119 -6.51 11.78 -7.17
N ILE A 120 -5.42 12.55 -7.28
CA ILE A 120 -4.83 13.27 -6.15
C ILE A 120 -5.88 14.14 -5.43
N LYS A 121 -6.68 14.90 -6.18
CA LYS A 121 -7.73 15.77 -5.62
C LYS A 121 -8.82 14.95 -4.91
N GLU A 122 -9.23 13.83 -5.50
CA GLU A 122 -10.24 12.93 -4.96
C GLU A 122 -9.79 12.35 -3.61
N ASP A 123 -8.58 11.79 -3.57
CA ASP A 123 -8.07 11.15 -2.37
C ASP A 123 -7.81 12.16 -1.24
N LYS A 124 -7.27 13.35 -1.57
CA LYS A 124 -7.12 14.43 -0.58
C LYS A 124 -8.46 14.80 0.07
N ASN A 125 -9.48 15.02 -0.77
CA ASN A 125 -10.80 15.43 -0.30
C ASN A 125 -11.42 14.34 0.59
N TYR A 126 -11.32 13.08 0.17
CA TYR A 126 -11.83 11.95 0.94
C TYR A 126 -11.13 11.82 2.29
N ILE A 127 -9.79 11.87 2.31
CA ILE A 127 -9.01 11.79 3.55
C ILE A 127 -9.39 12.93 4.49
N THR A 128 -9.50 14.16 3.97
CA THR A 128 -9.87 15.34 4.78
C THR A 128 -11.26 15.19 5.39
N ALA A 129 -12.24 14.74 4.60
CA ALA A 129 -13.63 14.63 5.04
C ALA A 129 -13.83 13.53 6.10
N HIS A 130 -13.13 12.40 5.97
CA HIS A 130 -13.37 11.21 6.79
C HIS A 130 -12.32 10.99 7.89
N TYR A 131 -11.31 11.86 8.00
CA TYR A 131 -10.25 11.74 9.02
C TYR A 131 -10.80 11.71 10.45
N ALA A 132 -11.77 12.59 10.76
CA ALA A 132 -12.30 12.72 12.11
C ALA A 132 -13.03 11.46 12.59
N GLU A 133 -13.56 10.66 11.66
CA GLU A 133 -14.36 9.45 11.89
C GLU A 133 -13.51 8.22 12.25
N GLN A 134 -12.19 8.29 12.02
CA GLN A 134 -11.30 7.14 12.21
C GLN A 134 -10.97 6.91 13.69
N ASN A 135 -10.60 5.68 14.04
CA ASN A 135 -10.07 5.37 15.36
C ASN A 135 -8.70 6.03 15.60
N ALA A 136 -8.29 6.16 16.87
CA ALA A 136 -7.05 6.84 17.26
C ALA A 136 -5.81 6.33 16.50
N VAL A 137 -5.63 5.00 16.41
CA VAL A 137 -4.47 4.39 15.75
C VAL A 137 -4.38 4.80 14.27
N LEU A 138 -5.51 4.75 13.56
CA LEU A 138 -5.54 5.14 12.16
C LEU A 138 -5.44 6.67 11.97
N LYS A 139 -5.99 7.47 12.89
CA LYS A 139 -5.82 8.93 12.88
C LYS A 139 -4.37 9.34 13.03
N ASP A 140 -3.62 8.70 13.92
CA ASP A 140 -2.20 8.99 14.09
C ASP A 140 -1.41 8.64 12.82
N TYR A 141 -1.69 7.46 12.25
CA TYR A 141 -1.03 7.04 11.02
C TYR A 141 -1.34 7.96 9.82
N LEU A 142 -2.60 8.35 9.65
CA LEU A 142 -3.02 9.30 8.60
C LEU A 142 -2.42 10.68 8.84
N LYS A 143 -2.33 11.14 10.10
CA LYS A 143 -1.70 12.42 10.47
C LYS A 143 -0.24 12.44 10.04
N ASP A 144 0.52 11.41 10.40
CA ASP A 144 1.93 11.29 10.02
C ASP A 144 2.11 11.38 8.51
N PHE A 145 1.27 10.68 7.74
CA PHE A 145 1.26 10.78 6.28
C PHE A 145 0.90 12.19 5.77
N VAL A 146 -0.19 12.79 6.26
CA VAL A 146 -0.67 14.11 5.79
C VAL A 146 0.37 15.20 6.06
N LEU A 147 1.05 15.15 7.20
CA LEU A 147 2.06 16.15 7.58
C LEU A 147 3.28 16.12 6.64
N GLN A 148 3.67 14.95 6.13
CA GLN A 148 4.80 14.80 5.20
C GLN A 148 4.39 14.84 3.71
N SER A 149 3.09 14.71 3.40
CA SER A 149 2.60 14.65 2.02
C SER A 149 2.85 15.96 1.26
N LYS A 150 3.30 15.82 0.02
CA LYS A 150 3.52 16.94 -0.92
C LYS A 150 2.21 17.46 -1.51
N SER A 151 1.15 16.67 -1.40
CA SER A 151 -0.14 16.97 -1.99
C SER A 151 -0.96 17.96 -1.16
N PHE A 152 -0.70 18.07 0.15
CA PHE A 152 -1.38 19.00 1.05
C PHE A 152 -0.52 20.26 1.29
N SER A 153 -1.13 21.43 1.13
CA SER A 153 -0.56 22.71 1.57
C SER A 153 -0.57 22.83 3.10
N GLU A 154 0.24 23.73 3.66
CA GLU A 154 0.30 23.96 5.12
C GLU A 154 -1.05 24.38 5.74
N LYS A 155 -1.90 25.05 4.95
CA LYS A 155 -3.27 25.40 5.35
C LYS A 155 -4.17 24.16 5.36
N GLU A 156 -4.04 23.29 4.35
CA GLU A 156 -4.83 22.06 4.30
C GLU A 156 -4.40 21.07 5.37
N LYS A 157 -3.15 21.06 5.85
CA LYS A 157 -2.69 20.18 6.92
C LYS A 157 -3.30 20.47 8.30
N GLN A 158 -4.07 21.54 8.48
CA GLN A 158 -4.57 21.93 9.80
C GLN A 158 -5.63 20.96 10.36
N PHE A 159 -6.37 20.22 9.54
CA PHE A 159 -7.41 19.30 10.05
C PHE A 159 -6.86 18.10 10.83
N VAL A 160 -5.56 17.78 10.70
CA VAL A 160 -4.89 16.70 11.46
C VAL A 160 -4.10 17.21 12.67
N LYS A 161 -4.03 18.53 12.87
CA LYS A 161 -3.22 19.12 13.95
C LYS A 161 -3.96 19.11 15.27
#